data_AF-A0A4P1KET9-F1
#
_entry.id   AF-A0A4P1KET9-F1
#
_cell.length_a   1.000
_cell.length_b   1.000
_cell.length_c   1.000
_cell.angle_alpha   90.00
_cell.angle_beta   90.00
_cell.angle_gamma   90.00
#
_symmetry.space_group_name_H-M   'P 1'
#
loop_
_entity.id
_entity.type
_entity.pdbx_description
1 polymer ?
#
loop_
_entity_poly.entity_id
_entity_poly.type
_entity_poly.pdbx_seq_one_letter_code
_entity_poly.pdbx_strand_id
1 'polypeptide(L)'
;MPGERITILERIDVPGGALDGLEKPDKGFVIRGGREMENHFECLWDLFRSIPSLEVEGASVLDEFYWLNKDDPNFSLQRATIEQGKPAPDMGKFTLSKAAQKDMLKVFMATREEMENKRINEVFGEDFLASNFWMYWRTMFAFEEWHSALEMKLYLHRFIHHIGGLADFFRVEVHPLQPVRIAGAAIGEVVEGPGRGVPVLHRGDRCRFRHRCHQRTQAGHAHPLEPRRPARWHGTRPR
;
A
#
# COMPACT_ATOMS: atom_id res chain seq x y z
N MET A 1 14.98 -22.10 0.31
CA MET A 1 14.20 -23.06 -0.49
C MET A 1 14.69 -22.97 -1.93
N PRO A 2 14.87 -24.08 -2.67
CA PRO A 2 15.23 -24.03 -4.09
C PRO A 2 14.14 -23.32 -4.93
N GLY A 3 14.55 -22.51 -5.91
CA GLY A 3 13.65 -21.72 -6.75
C GLY A 3 12.67 -22.57 -7.56
N GLU A 4 13.11 -23.72 -8.09
CA GLU A 4 12.27 -24.71 -8.80
C GLU A 4 11.05 -25.21 -7.99
N ARG A 5 11.01 -24.98 -6.67
CA ARG A 5 9.89 -25.35 -5.78
C ARG A 5 8.95 -24.18 -5.48
N ILE A 6 9.22 -23.01 -6.05
CA ILE A 6 8.42 -21.80 -5.93
C ILE A 6 7.70 -21.63 -7.26
N THR A 7 6.42 -21.27 -7.24
CA THR A 7 5.63 -20.98 -8.43
C THR A 7 4.83 -19.72 -8.18
N ILE A 8 4.91 -18.75 -9.09
CA ILE A 8 4.18 -17.49 -9.00
C ILE A 8 2.98 -17.56 -9.93
N LEU A 9 1.81 -17.19 -9.43
CA LEU A 9 0.58 -17.15 -10.23
C LEU A 9 0.24 -15.69 -10.54
N GLU A 10 0.42 -15.26 -11.79
CA GLU A 10 0.16 -13.88 -12.24
C GLU A 10 -0.95 -13.85 -13.29
N ARG A 11 -1.91 -12.94 -13.13
CA ARG A 11 -3.04 -12.79 -14.06
C ARG A 11 -2.67 -11.97 -15.28
N ILE A 12 -1.80 -10.97 -15.15
CA ILE A 12 -1.38 -10.10 -16.25
C ILE A 12 -0.14 -10.67 -16.97
N ASP A 13 0.15 -10.16 -18.17
CA ASP A 13 1.23 -10.69 -19.01
C ASP A 13 2.64 -10.29 -18.52
N VAL A 14 2.73 -9.26 -17.68
CA VAL A 14 3.99 -8.72 -17.17
C VAL A 14 3.91 -8.67 -15.63
N PRO A 15 4.94 -9.11 -14.90
CA PRO A 15 4.95 -9.01 -13.44
C PRO A 15 4.93 -7.56 -12.96
N GLY A 16 4.58 -7.37 -11.68
CA GLY A 16 4.67 -6.06 -11.00
C GLY A 16 3.34 -5.51 -10.50
N GLY A 17 2.20 -6.03 -10.98
CA GLY A 17 0.90 -5.72 -10.38
C GLY A 17 0.56 -4.22 -10.48
N ALA A 18 0.68 -3.45 -9.40
CA ALA A 18 0.47 -2.00 -9.36
C ALA A 18 1.78 -1.18 -9.49
N LEU A 19 2.92 -1.84 -9.65
CA LEU A 19 4.24 -1.25 -9.88
C LEU A 19 4.57 -1.34 -11.37
N ASP A 20 3.83 -0.61 -12.20
CA ASP A 20 4.14 -0.47 -13.62
C ASP A 20 4.53 0.95 -14.01
N GLY A 21 5.21 1.03 -15.14
CA GLY A 21 5.15 2.16 -16.05
C GLY A 21 5.59 1.70 -17.41
N LEU A 22 4.76 1.87 -18.42
CA LEU A 22 5.05 1.29 -19.72
C LEU A 22 4.62 2.22 -20.84
N GLU A 23 5.43 2.21 -21.90
CA GLU A 23 5.08 2.89 -23.13
C GLU A 23 4.03 2.06 -23.85
N LYS A 24 2.86 2.66 -24.07
CA LYS A 24 1.79 2.08 -24.87
C LYS A 24 1.83 2.74 -26.25
N PRO A 25 2.00 1.97 -27.34
CA PRO A 25 2.14 2.53 -28.69
C PRO A 25 1.08 3.59 -29.05
N ASP A 26 -0.18 3.34 -28.67
CA ASP A 26 -1.29 4.25 -29.00
C ASP A 26 -1.57 5.33 -27.95
N LYS A 27 -0.87 5.34 -26.80
CA LYS A 27 -1.16 6.25 -25.67
C LYS A 27 0.07 7.00 -25.14
N GLY A 28 1.28 6.61 -25.50
CA GLY A 28 2.53 7.08 -24.91
C GLY A 28 2.83 6.42 -23.56
N PHE A 29 3.66 7.07 -22.75
CA PHE A 29 4.04 6.58 -21.41
C PHE A 29 2.86 6.61 -20.44
N VAL A 30 2.60 5.46 -19.80
CA VAL A 30 1.54 5.32 -18.81
C VAL A 30 2.14 4.84 -17.51
N ILE A 31 1.89 5.58 -16.42
CA ILE A 31 2.24 5.22 -15.05
C ILE A 31 0.94 5.17 -14.25
N ARG A 32 0.57 4.01 -13.67
CA ARG A 32 -0.68 3.91 -12.88
C ARG A 32 -0.57 4.62 -11.52
N GLY A 33 0.63 4.92 -11.06
CA GLY A 33 0.87 5.91 -10.01
C GLY A 33 2.31 5.94 -9.53
N GLY A 34 2.69 7.05 -8.92
CA GLY A 34 3.97 7.21 -8.23
C GLY A 34 3.99 6.44 -6.91
N ARG A 35 5.18 6.04 -6.47
CA ARG A 35 5.39 5.41 -5.16
C ARG A 35 6.37 6.27 -4.40
N GLU A 36 5.87 6.80 -3.30
CA GLU A 36 6.64 7.52 -2.30
C GLU A 36 7.12 6.49 -1.27
N MET A 37 8.39 6.56 -0.92
CA MET A 37 9.00 5.69 0.10
C MET A 37 9.54 6.53 1.23
N GLU A 38 9.86 5.88 2.34
CA GLU A 38 10.48 6.52 3.48
C GLU A 38 11.43 5.56 4.20
N ASN A 39 12.32 6.13 4.99
CA ASN A 39 13.45 5.43 5.59
C ASN A 39 13.05 4.29 6.56
N HIS A 40 11.86 4.34 7.16
CA HIS A 40 11.34 3.30 8.06
C HIS A 40 10.46 2.23 7.38
N PHE A 41 10.58 2.03 6.07
CA PHE A 41 10.05 0.83 5.39
C PHE A 41 10.96 -0.38 5.67
N GLU A 42 11.11 -0.73 6.95
CA GLU A 42 12.06 -1.73 7.48
C GLU A 42 12.07 -3.04 6.67
N CYS A 43 10.89 -3.63 6.43
CA CYS A 43 10.79 -4.89 5.68
C CYS A 43 11.13 -4.73 4.20
N LEU A 44 10.84 -3.57 3.60
CA LEU A 44 11.19 -3.29 2.21
C LEU A 44 12.70 -3.15 2.07
N TRP A 45 13.34 -2.38 2.95
CA TRP A 45 14.78 -2.16 2.89
C TRP A 45 15.59 -3.40 3.25
N ASP A 46 15.08 -4.24 4.16
CA ASP A 46 15.66 -5.56 4.42
C ASP A 46 15.59 -6.48 3.20
N LEU A 47 14.54 -6.38 2.37
CA LEU A 47 14.47 -7.08 1.09
C LEU A 47 15.44 -6.46 0.07
N PHE A 48 15.37 -5.14 -0.15
CA PHE A 48 16.04 -4.46 -1.27
C PHE A 48 17.56 -4.40 -1.13
N ARG A 49 18.11 -4.48 0.09
CA ARG A 49 19.56 -4.64 0.29
C ARG A 49 20.12 -5.95 -0.28
N SER A 50 19.27 -6.93 -0.57
CA SER A 50 19.67 -8.23 -1.13
C SER A 50 19.43 -8.38 -2.62
N ILE A 51 18.72 -7.42 -3.23
CA ILE A 51 18.42 -7.38 -4.66
C ILE A 51 19.51 -6.55 -5.34
N PRO A 52 20.26 -7.10 -6.32
CA PRO A 52 21.27 -6.34 -7.05
C PRO A 52 20.64 -5.16 -7.82
N SER A 53 21.36 -4.04 -7.89
CA SER A 53 21.02 -2.94 -8.79
C SER A 53 21.22 -3.38 -10.24
N LEU A 54 20.38 -2.85 -11.13
CA LEU A 54 20.49 -3.04 -12.58
C LEU A 54 21.36 -1.96 -13.24
N GLU A 55 21.57 -0.83 -12.57
CA GLU A 55 22.24 0.34 -13.11
C GLU A 55 23.66 0.50 -12.54
N VAL A 56 23.88 0.06 -11.30
CA VAL A 56 25.16 0.20 -10.60
C VAL A 56 25.76 -1.18 -10.28
N GLU A 57 26.83 -1.52 -10.99
CA GLU A 57 27.53 -2.80 -10.80
C GLU A 57 28.03 -2.96 -9.36
N GLY A 58 27.74 -4.12 -8.76
CA GLY A 58 28.17 -4.47 -7.40
C GLY A 58 27.38 -3.80 -6.27
N ALA A 59 26.37 -2.99 -6.58
CA ALA A 59 25.49 -2.36 -5.60
C ALA A 59 24.16 -3.12 -5.46
N SER A 60 23.47 -2.93 -4.34
CA SER A 60 22.07 -3.34 -4.18
C SER A 60 21.11 -2.23 -4.60
N VAL A 61 19.83 -2.58 -4.77
CA VAL A 61 18.73 -1.61 -4.97
C VAL A 61 18.67 -0.60 -3.82
N LEU A 62 18.93 -1.03 -2.59
CA LEU A 62 18.98 -0.11 -1.45
C LEU A 62 20.14 0.89 -1.59
N ASP A 63 21.33 0.44 -2.00
CA ASP A 63 22.50 1.31 -2.13
C ASP A 63 22.25 2.39 -3.19
N GLU A 64 21.78 1.99 -4.37
CA GLU A 64 21.39 2.90 -5.45
C GLU A 64 20.37 3.93 -4.98
N PHE A 65 19.29 3.46 -4.32
CA PHE A 65 18.24 4.33 -3.81
C PHE A 65 18.73 5.32 -2.75
N TYR A 66 19.61 4.85 -1.86
CA TYR A 66 20.17 5.64 -0.77
C TYR A 66 21.12 6.73 -1.27
N TRP A 67 22.02 6.40 -2.22
CA TRP A 67 22.94 7.39 -2.79
C TRP A 67 22.17 8.45 -3.57
N LEU A 68 21.20 8.05 -4.38
CA LEU A 68 20.37 8.98 -5.13
C LEU A 68 19.66 10.00 -4.22
N ASN A 69 18.97 9.54 -3.18
CA ASN A 69 18.21 10.43 -2.29
C ASN A 69 19.11 11.28 -1.36
N LYS A 70 20.40 10.94 -1.24
CA LYS A 70 21.40 11.80 -0.61
C LYS A 70 21.91 12.89 -1.55
N ASP A 71 22.16 12.53 -2.80
CA ASP A 71 22.73 13.42 -3.80
C ASP A 71 21.69 14.44 -4.29
N ASP A 72 20.42 14.03 -4.42
CA ASP A 72 19.29 14.88 -4.79
C ASP A 72 18.12 14.72 -3.79
N PRO A 73 18.19 15.37 -2.62
CA PRO A 73 17.15 15.22 -1.60
C PRO A 73 15.83 15.83 -2.07
N ASN A 74 14.74 15.08 -1.88
CA ASN A 74 13.41 15.51 -2.32
C ASN A 74 12.80 16.57 -1.38
N PHE A 75 12.29 17.64 -1.97
CA PHE A 75 11.49 18.65 -1.29
C PHE A 75 10.57 19.38 -2.28
N SER A 76 9.51 19.99 -1.77
CA SER A 76 8.54 20.75 -2.57
C SER A 76 8.67 22.25 -2.31
N LEU A 77 8.97 22.99 -3.37
CA LEU A 77 8.94 24.46 -3.35
C LEU A 77 7.51 25.04 -3.37
N GLN A 78 6.54 24.29 -3.91
CA GLN A 78 5.15 24.72 -4.01
C GLN A 78 4.21 23.52 -3.90
N ARG A 79 3.60 23.36 -2.73
CA ARG A 79 2.78 22.18 -2.44
C ARG A 79 1.36 22.25 -3.02
N ALA A 80 0.82 23.46 -3.18
CA ALA A 80 -0.51 23.69 -3.71
C ALA A 80 -0.59 25.05 -4.43
N THR A 81 -1.45 25.11 -5.46
CA THR A 81 -1.78 26.35 -6.16
C THR A 81 -3.29 26.53 -6.24
N ILE A 82 -3.71 27.78 -6.32
CA ILE A 82 -5.11 28.21 -6.50
C ILE A 82 -5.18 29.19 -7.68
N GLU A 83 -6.39 29.53 -8.11
CA GLU A 83 -6.61 30.59 -9.12
C GLU A 83 -5.69 30.49 -10.34
N GLN A 84 -5.63 29.30 -10.96
CA GLN A 84 -4.85 29.02 -12.17
C GLN A 84 -3.33 29.22 -11.99
N GLY A 85 -2.78 28.74 -10.87
CA GLY A 85 -1.33 28.60 -10.67
C GLY A 85 -0.72 29.57 -9.65
N LYS A 86 -1.53 30.38 -8.97
CA LYS A 86 -1.04 31.23 -7.88
C LYS A 86 -0.73 30.39 -6.64
N PRO A 87 0.32 30.74 -5.86
CA PRO A 87 0.59 30.10 -4.59
C PRO A 87 -0.65 30.08 -3.68
N ALA A 88 -0.97 28.93 -3.11
CA ALA A 88 -1.95 28.87 -2.03
C ALA A 88 -1.39 29.62 -0.79
N PRO A 89 -2.22 30.31 0.01
CA PRO A 89 -1.78 31.01 1.20
C PRO A 89 -1.38 30.03 2.33
N ASP A 90 -0.54 30.50 3.26
CA ASP A 90 -0.14 29.75 4.47
C ASP A 90 0.45 28.35 4.21
N MET A 91 1.06 28.15 3.04
CA MET A 91 1.84 26.94 2.76
C MET A 91 3.02 26.84 3.75
N GLY A 92 3.15 25.69 4.40
CA GLY A 92 4.08 25.48 5.52
C GLY A 92 3.41 25.46 6.89
N LYS A 93 2.12 25.80 7.00
CA LYS A 93 1.33 25.69 8.24
C LYS A 93 0.22 24.67 8.07
N PHE A 94 -0.12 23.98 9.16
CA PHE A 94 -1.23 23.02 9.19
C PHE A 94 -2.62 23.65 9.33
N THR A 95 -2.69 24.92 9.75
CA THR A 95 -3.95 25.66 9.96
C THR A 95 -5.00 24.92 10.81
N LEU A 96 -4.55 24.04 11.72
CA LEU A 96 -5.42 23.31 12.64
C LEU A 96 -5.91 24.23 13.78
N SER A 97 -7.22 24.43 13.87
CA SER A 97 -7.85 25.10 15.01
C SER A 97 -7.65 24.32 16.32
N LYS A 98 -7.91 24.94 17.48
CA LYS A 98 -7.86 24.22 18.77
C LYS A 98 -8.86 23.05 18.82
N ALA A 99 -10.00 23.18 18.14
CA ALA A 99 -10.98 22.10 18.03
C ALA A 99 -10.44 20.96 17.17
N ALA A 100 -9.89 21.26 15.99
CA ALA A 100 -9.28 20.26 15.11
C ALA A 100 -8.09 19.53 15.77
N GLN A 101 -7.26 20.24 16.54
CA GLN A 101 -6.17 19.63 17.32
C GLN A 101 -6.71 18.65 18.38
N LYS A 102 -7.83 18.99 19.04
CA LYS A 102 -8.49 18.12 20.01
C LYS A 102 -9.06 16.87 19.36
N ASP A 103 -9.69 17.01 18.18
CA ASP A 103 -10.19 15.87 17.41
C ASP A 103 -9.06 14.92 17.00
N MET A 104 -7.94 15.48 16.53
CA MET A 104 -6.75 14.70 16.19
C MET A 104 -6.18 13.95 17.40
N LEU A 105 -6.08 14.61 18.56
CA LEU A 105 -5.64 13.95 19.79
C LEU A 105 -6.61 12.83 20.22
N LYS A 106 -7.92 13.07 20.11
CA LYS A 106 -8.96 12.08 20.41
C LYS A 106 -8.80 10.84 19.52
N VAL A 107 -8.67 11.01 18.21
CA VAL A 107 -8.46 9.90 17.27
C VAL A 107 -7.13 9.19 17.54
N PHE A 108 -6.07 9.94 17.83
CA PHE A 108 -4.76 9.39 18.16
C PHE A 108 -4.81 8.49 19.41
N MET A 109 -5.56 8.91 20.45
CA MET A 109 -5.67 8.19 21.72
C MET A 109 -6.76 7.11 21.77
N ALA A 110 -7.72 7.12 20.85
CA ALA A 110 -8.79 6.12 20.79
C ALA A 110 -8.26 4.68 20.71
N THR A 111 -9.04 3.67 21.06
CA THR A 111 -8.68 2.28 20.74
C THR A 111 -8.91 2.01 19.24
N ARG A 112 -8.47 0.84 18.75
CA ARG A 112 -8.73 0.45 17.35
C ARG A 112 -10.21 0.18 17.14
N GLU A 113 -10.81 -0.54 18.08
CA GLU A 113 -12.22 -0.93 18.11
C GLU A 113 -13.14 0.30 18.08
N GLU A 114 -12.75 1.38 18.77
CA GLU A 114 -13.50 2.64 18.74
C GLU A 114 -13.54 3.29 17.34
N MET A 115 -12.60 3.00 16.45
CA MET A 115 -12.51 3.56 15.10
C MET A 115 -12.99 2.59 14.00
N GLU A 116 -13.23 1.32 14.34
CA GLU A 116 -13.72 0.32 13.39
C GLU A 116 -15.07 0.73 12.78
N ASN A 117 -15.21 0.51 11.47
CA ASN A 117 -16.41 0.81 10.68
C ASN A 117 -16.88 2.28 10.73
N LYS A 118 -16.02 3.22 11.16
CA LYS A 118 -16.29 4.66 11.13
C LYS A 118 -15.61 5.32 9.94
N ARG A 119 -16.21 6.42 9.48
CA ARG A 119 -15.68 7.30 8.45
C ARG A 119 -14.90 8.45 9.05
N ILE A 120 -13.98 9.02 8.29
CA ILE A 120 -13.17 10.17 8.71
C ILE A 120 -14.07 11.36 9.07
N ASN A 121 -15.10 11.66 8.26
CA ASN A 121 -16.06 12.73 8.54
C ASN A 121 -17.03 12.46 9.70
N GLU A 122 -17.03 11.27 10.29
CA GLU A 122 -17.79 10.96 11.50
C GLU A 122 -16.98 11.19 12.78
N VAL A 123 -15.65 11.29 12.67
CA VAL A 123 -14.74 11.44 13.83
C VAL A 123 -13.99 12.77 13.85
N PHE A 124 -13.89 13.46 12.71
CA PHE A 124 -13.30 14.79 12.58
C PHE A 124 -14.35 15.83 12.18
N GLY A 125 -14.30 17.02 12.81
CA GLY A 125 -15.18 18.14 12.46
C GLY A 125 -14.75 18.93 11.22
N GLU A 126 -15.61 19.88 10.81
CA GLU A 126 -15.39 20.74 9.63
C GLU A 126 -14.08 21.54 9.70
N ASP A 127 -13.70 22.04 10.88
CA ASP A 127 -12.43 22.73 11.10
C ASP A 127 -11.20 21.88 10.69
N PHE A 128 -11.25 20.58 10.95
CA PHE A 128 -10.17 19.68 10.54
C PHE A 128 -10.19 19.47 9.02
N LEU A 129 -11.37 19.23 8.45
CA LEU A 129 -11.54 18.99 7.01
C LEU A 129 -11.25 20.24 6.16
N ALA A 130 -11.34 21.44 6.72
CA ALA A 130 -10.96 22.69 6.07
C ALA A 130 -9.47 23.05 6.22
N SER A 131 -8.70 22.28 7.00
CA SER A 131 -7.31 22.60 7.34
C SER A 131 -6.33 22.24 6.22
N ASN A 132 -5.19 22.94 6.19
CA ASN A 132 -4.06 22.61 5.32
C ASN A 132 -3.49 21.25 5.66
N PHE A 133 -3.55 20.83 6.94
CA PHE A 133 -3.18 19.47 7.33
C PHE A 133 -3.99 18.43 6.56
N TRP A 134 -5.32 18.55 6.53
CA TRP A 134 -6.15 17.60 5.80
C TRP A 134 -5.90 17.67 4.29
N MET A 135 -5.69 18.87 3.73
CA MET A 135 -5.31 19.02 2.33
C MET A 135 -4.01 18.26 2.00
N TYR A 136 -2.96 18.42 2.80
CA TYR A 136 -1.70 17.68 2.61
C TYR A 136 -1.93 16.18 2.75
N TRP A 137 -2.61 15.77 3.82
CA TRP A 137 -2.85 14.37 4.16
C TRP A 137 -3.65 13.64 3.08
N ARG A 138 -4.80 14.21 2.69
CA ARG A 138 -5.73 13.56 1.75
C ARG A 138 -5.14 13.45 0.35
N THR A 139 -4.35 14.44 -0.07
CA THR A 139 -3.74 14.42 -1.41
C THR A 139 -2.49 13.56 -1.47
N MET A 140 -1.72 13.44 -0.39
CA MET A 140 -0.53 12.58 -0.31
C MET A 140 -0.93 11.10 -0.25
N PHE A 141 -1.91 10.76 0.58
CA PHE A 141 -2.31 9.37 0.82
C PHE A 141 -3.61 8.97 0.13
N ALA A 142 -4.16 9.82 -0.74
CA ALA A 142 -5.41 9.60 -1.47
C ALA A 142 -6.60 9.23 -0.56
N PHE A 143 -6.70 9.87 0.61
CA PHE A 143 -7.86 9.70 1.48
C PHE A 143 -9.07 10.51 0.98
N GLU A 144 -10.24 9.92 1.14
CA GLU A 144 -11.52 10.60 1.00
C GLU A 144 -12.23 10.60 2.36
N GLU A 145 -13.14 11.54 2.54
CA GLU A 145 -13.80 11.78 3.83
C GLU A 145 -14.67 10.61 4.31
N TRP A 146 -15.11 9.76 3.39
CA TRP A 146 -15.85 8.53 3.66
C TRP A 146 -14.98 7.29 3.87
N HIS A 147 -13.64 7.42 3.77
CA HIS A 147 -12.72 6.31 4.05
C HIS A 147 -12.65 5.99 5.55
N SER A 148 -12.04 4.84 5.84
CA SER A 148 -11.88 4.29 7.19
C SER A 148 -11.14 5.25 8.13
N ALA A 149 -11.80 5.61 9.23
CA ALA A 149 -11.19 6.34 10.34
C ALA A 149 -10.11 5.50 11.05
N LEU A 150 -10.25 4.17 11.06
CA LEU A 150 -9.24 3.27 11.59
C LEU A 150 -7.94 3.38 10.79
N GLU A 151 -8.02 3.41 9.46
CA GLU A 151 -6.83 3.58 8.62
C GLU A 151 -6.19 4.94 8.86
N MET A 152 -6.98 6.02 8.91
CA MET A 152 -6.48 7.36 9.27
C MET A 152 -5.71 7.35 10.61
N LYS A 153 -6.25 6.68 11.63
CA LYS A 153 -5.57 6.51 12.92
C LYS A 153 -4.25 5.76 12.78
N LEU A 154 -4.24 4.61 12.10
CA LEU A 154 -3.02 3.82 11.92
C LEU A 154 -1.94 4.63 11.19
N TYR A 155 -2.34 5.42 10.23
CA TYR A 155 -1.49 6.33 9.46
C TYR A 155 -0.91 7.47 10.32
N LEU A 156 -1.71 8.09 11.20
CA LEU A 156 -1.22 9.06 12.18
C LEU A 156 -0.15 8.45 13.10
N HIS A 157 -0.37 7.22 13.58
CA HIS A 157 0.62 6.50 14.39
C HIS A 157 1.86 6.13 13.58
N ARG A 158 1.67 5.66 12.34
CA ARG A 158 2.73 5.16 11.47
C ARG A 158 3.70 6.26 11.03
N PHE A 159 3.22 7.47 10.78
CA PHE A 159 4.01 8.55 10.20
C PHE A 159 4.19 9.75 11.14
N ILE A 160 3.95 9.59 12.44
CA ILE A 160 4.11 10.68 13.42
C ILE A 160 5.52 11.30 13.40
N HIS A 161 6.55 10.49 13.17
CA HIS A 161 7.94 10.93 13.10
C HIS A 161 8.25 11.77 11.84
N HIS A 162 7.38 11.71 10.82
CA HIS A 162 7.48 12.49 9.58
C HIS A 162 6.50 13.66 9.52
N ILE A 163 5.67 13.86 10.55
CA ILE A 163 4.64 14.91 10.53
C ILE A 163 5.24 16.29 10.24
N GLY A 164 6.45 16.59 10.73
CA GLY A 164 7.13 17.86 10.47
C GLY A 164 7.48 18.11 8.99
N GLY A 165 7.62 17.06 8.18
CA GLY A 165 7.91 17.15 6.74
C GLY A 165 6.68 17.08 5.83
N LEU A 166 5.47 17.05 6.40
CA LEU A 166 4.23 16.89 5.62
C LEU A 166 3.96 18.10 4.69
N ALA A 167 4.39 19.30 5.10
CA ALA A 167 4.11 20.53 4.37
C ALA A 167 5.08 20.78 3.20
N ASP A 168 6.29 20.22 3.26
CA ASP A 168 7.39 20.48 2.31
C ASP A 168 7.97 19.20 1.67
N PHE A 169 7.42 18.02 1.98
CA PHE A 169 7.87 16.71 1.48
C PHE A 169 9.32 16.34 1.80
N PHE A 170 9.97 17.03 2.74
CA PHE A 170 11.42 16.88 3.02
C PHE A 170 11.84 15.47 3.51
N ARG A 171 10.87 14.61 3.84
CA ARG A 171 11.12 13.25 4.36
C ARG A 171 10.53 12.13 3.53
N VAL A 172 10.06 12.47 2.34
CA VAL A 172 9.65 11.49 1.34
C VAL A 172 10.83 11.24 0.43
N GLU A 173 11.20 9.98 0.29
CA GLU A 173 12.23 9.53 -0.63
C GLU A 173 11.57 9.00 -1.89
N VAL A 174 12.14 9.34 -3.04
CA VAL A 174 11.61 8.95 -4.34
C VAL A 174 12.74 8.40 -5.18
N HIS A 175 12.37 7.53 -6.11
CA HIS A 175 13.28 7.12 -7.16
C HIS A 175 12.59 7.31 -8.51
N PRO A 176 13.16 8.10 -9.44
CA PRO A 176 12.52 8.52 -10.69
C PRO A 176 11.96 7.37 -11.53
N LEU A 177 12.58 6.18 -11.43
CA LEU A 177 12.24 4.99 -12.21
C LEU A 177 11.69 3.81 -11.39
N GLN A 178 11.50 3.95 -10.07
CA GLN A 178 11.17 2.81 -9.21
C GLN A 178 9.81 2.16 -9.42
N PRO A 179 8.73 2.89 -9.78
CA PRO A 179 7.46 2.24 -10.09
C PRO A 179 7.56 1.28 -11.28
N VAL A 180 8.65 1.34 -12.07
CA VAL A 180 8.72 0.70 -13.39
C VAL A 180 9.80 -0.38 -13.48
N ARG A 181 11.03 -0.05 -13.05
CA ARG A 181 12.21 -0.87 -13.42
C ARG A 181 12.81 -1.62 -12.24
N ILE A 182 12.89 -1.03 -11.06
CA ILE A 182 13.80 -1.57 -10.06
C ILE A 182 13.12 -2.62 -9.18
N ALA A 183 11.96 -2.34 -8.60
CA ALA A 183 11.31 -3.33 -7.74
C ALA A 183 10.71 -4.50 -8.54
N GLY A 184 10.02 -4.22 -9.65
CA GLY A 184 9.40 -5.25 -10.48
C GLY A 184 10.41 -6.05 -11.30
N ALA A 185 11.30 -5.37 -12.04
CA ALA A 185 12.23 -6.05 -12.94
C ALA A 185 13.46 -6.61 -12.22
N ALA A 186 14.04 -5.93 -11.21
CA ALA A 186 15.18 -6.52 -10.49
C ALA A 186 14.75 -7.72 -9.63
N ILE A 187 13.57 -7.67 -8.98
CA ILE A 187 13.03 -8.87 -8.32
C ILE A 187 12.70 -9.94 -9.37
N GLY A 188 12.13 -9.55 -10.52
CA GLY A 188 11.90 -10.44 -11.66
C GLY A 188 13.17 -11.15 -12.11
N GLU A 189 14.27 -10.45 -12.36
CA GLU A 189 15.56 -11.03 -12.73
C GLU A 189 16.13 -11.94 -11.63
N VAL A 190 15.95 -11.58 -10.36
CA VAL A 190 16.39 -12.42 -9.23
C VAL A 190 15.58 -13.72 -9.12
N VAL A 191 14.33 -13.71 -9.58
CA VAL A 191 13.38 -14.84 -9.52
C VAL A 191 13.47 -15.71 -10.78
N GLU A 192 13.59 -15.08 -11.95
CA GLU A 192 13.56 -15.71 -13.28
C GLU A 192 14.96 -15.90 -13.89
N GLY A 193 16.02 -15.42 -13.22
CA GLY A 193 17.38 -15.47 -13.72
C GLY A 193 17.92 -16.89 -13.97
N PRO A 194 19.02 -17.00 -14.74
CA PRO A 194 19.57 -18.28 -15.19
C PRO A 194 19.80 -19.25 -14.03
N GLY A 195 19.16 -20.43 -14.08
CA GLY A 195 19.31 -21.50 -13.10
C GLY A 195 18.35 -21.46 -11.89
N ARG A 196 17.41 -20.50 -11.82
CA ARG A 196 16.46 -20.39 -10.68
C ARG A 196 15.08 -20.97 -10.93
N GLY A 197 14.65 -21.08 -12.19
CA GLY A 197 13.56 -21.98 -12.62
C GLY A 197 12.21 -21.77 -11.94
N VAL A 198 11.89 -20.57 -11.47
CA VAL A 198 10.59 -20.24 -10.88
C VAL A 198 9.57 -20.09 -12.02
N PRO A 199 8.60 -21.01 -12.19
CA PRO A 199 7.60 -20.86 -13.23
C PRO A 199 6.58 -19.79 -12.84
N VAL A 200 6.26 -18.91 -13.78
CA VAL A 200 5.09 -18.02 -13.69
C VAL A 200 3.95 -18.67 -14.47
N LEU A 201 2.85 -18.98 -13.78
CA LEU A 201 1.65 -19.54 -14.40
C LEU A 201 0.54 -18.51 -14.44
N HIS A 202 -0.12 -18.42 -15.59
CA HIS A 202 -1.30 -17.59 -15.72
C HIS A 202 -2.54 -18.33 -15.22
N ARG A 203 -3.19 -17.73 -14.21
CA ARG A 203 -4.56 -18.04 -13.72
C ARG A 203 -4.67 -19.15 -12.66
N GLY A 204 -5.43 -18.85 -11.61
CA GLY A 204 -5.99 -19.83 -10.67
C GLY A 204 -7.44 -19.45 -10.35
N ASP A 205 -8.39 -20.35 -10.60
CA ASP A 205 -9.82 -20.02 -10.47
C ASP A 205 -10.37 -20.28 -9.06
N ARG A 206 -9.98 -21.39 -8.43
CA ARG A 206 -10.48 -21.80 -7.10
C ARG A 206 -9.46 -22.65 -6.35
N CYS A 207 -9.16 -22.28 -5.10
CA CYS A 207 -8.44 -23.13 -4.15
C CYS A 207 -9.43 -24.04 -3.41
N ARG A 208 -9.15 -25.36 -3.38
CA ARG A 208 -9.93 -26.31 -2.58
C ARG A 208 -9.23 -26.55 -1.25
N PHE A 209 -9.84 -26.09 -0.17
CA PHE A 209 -9.37 -26.37 1.19
C PHE A 209 -10.09 -27.60 1.75
N ARG A 210 -9.33 -28.54 2.32
CA ARG A 210 -9.90 -29.60 3.17
C ARG A 210 -9.78 -29.17 4.61
N HIS A 211 -10.88 -28.76 5.22
CA HIS A 211 -10.92 -28.53 6.67
C HIS A 211 -11.01 -29.90 7.37
N ARG A 212 -9.93 -30.36 8.01
CA ARG A 212 -10.01 -31.54 8.87
C ARG A 212 -10.77 -31.15 10.13
N CYS A 213 -11.99 -31.64 10.27
CA CYS A 213 -12.69 -31.61 11.55
C CYS A 213 -12.08 -32.70 12.44
N HIS A 214 -11.23 -32.33 13.39
CA HIS A 214 -10.86 -33.26 14.46
C HIS A 214 -12.10 -33.41 15.37
N GLN A 215 -12.95 -34.39 15.05
CA GLN A 215 -13.83 -34.97 16.06
C GLN A 215 -12.92 -35.68 17.06
N ARG A 216 -12.61 -35.02 18.18
CA ARG A 216 -12.21 -35.74 19.39
C ARG A 216 -13.37 -36.67 19.71
N THR A 217 -13.18 -37.97 19.52
CA THR A 217 -14.05 -39.00 20.07
C THR A 217 -13.96 -38.90 21.60
N GLN A 218 -14.81 -38.08 22.21
CA GLN A 218 -15.23 -38.34 23.58
C GLN A 218 -16.20 -39.51 23.50
N ALA A 219 -15.77 -40.65 24.05
CA ALA A 219 -16.64 -41.75 24.35
C ALA A 219 -17.75 -41.26 25.30
N GLY A 220 -19.01 -41.36 24.87
CA GLY A 220 -20.16 -40.96 25.68
C GLY A 220 -21.43 -40.88 24.85
N HIS A 221 -22.28 -41.88 25.00
CA HIS A 221 -23.68 -42.02 24.54
C HIS A 221 -24.37 -40.80 23.90
N ALA A 222 -24.83 -40.95 22.65
CA ALA A 222 -26.20 -40.56 22.22
C ALA A 222 -26.52 -41.01 20.78
N HIS A 223 -27.78 -41.41 20.60
CA HIS A 223 -28.56 -41.92 19.44
C HIS A 223 -28.13 -41.63 17.98
N PRO A 224 -28.44 -42.56 17.04
CA PRO A 224 -28.17 -42.37 15.62
C PRO A 224 -29.19 -41.42 14.99
N LEU A 225 -28.71 -40.31 14.41
CA LEU A 225 -29.49 -39.45 13.52
C LEU A 225 -29.19 -39.85 12.06
N GLU A 226 -30.24 -40.13 11.30
CA GLU A 226 -30.19 -40.47 9.87
C GLU A 226 -29.48 -39.38 9.03
N PRO A 227 -28.79 -39.77 7.93
CA PRO A 227 -28.08 -38.83 7.08
C PRO A 227 -29.05 -37.96 6.26
N ARG A 228 -29.11 -36.66 6.57
CA ARG A 228 -29.76 -35.66 5.70
C ARG A 228 -29.00 -35.54 4.39
N ARG A 229 -29.70 -35.77 3.27
CA ARG A 229 -29.20 -35.57 1.90
C ARG A 229 -28.73 -34.11 1.68
N PRO A 230 -27.69 -33.89 0.86
CA PRO A 230 -27.20 -32.54 0.57
C PRO A 230 -28.23 -31.74 -0.24
N ALA A 231 -28.45 -30.48 0.17
CA ALA A 231 -29.33 -29.54 -0.51
C ALA A 231 -28.77 -29.19 -1.91
N ARG A 232 -29.57 -29.43 -2.96
CA ARG A 232 -29.29 -28.94 -4.31
C ARG A 232 -29.68 -27.47 -4.39
N TRP A 233 -28.72 -26.59 -4.65
CA TRP A 233 -28.98 -25.22 -5.05
C TRP A 233 -29.37 -25.18 -6.54
N HIS A 234 -30.66 -24.99 -6.82
CA HIS A 234 -31.13 -24.58 -8.14
C HIS A 234 -31.16 -23.06 -8.20
N GLY A 235 -30.15 -22.46 -8.83
CA GLY A 235 -30.17 -21.05 -9.20
C GLY A 235 -30.92 -20.86 -10.51
N THR A 236 -32.14 -20.34 -10.44
CA THR A 236 -32.85 -19.76 -11.58
C THR A 236 -32.24 -18.41 -11.92
N ARG A 237 -31.76 -18.23 -13.16
CA ARG A 237 -31.44 -16.91 -13.71
C ARG A 237 -32.74 -16.22 -14.13
N PRO A 238 -32.98 -14.95 -13.78
CA PRO A 238 -33.96 -14.13 -14.49
C PRO A 238 -33.40 -13.69 -15.85
N ARG A 239 -34.30 -13.53 -16.81
CA ARG A 239 -34.08 -12.99 -18.16
C ARG A 239 -33.80 -11.49 -18.12
#